data_AF-A0A9P8FF18-F1
#
_entry.id   AF-A0A9P8FF18-F1
#
_cell.length_a   1.000
_cell.length_b   1.000
_cell.length_c   1.000
_cell.angle_alpha   90.00
_cell.angle_beta   90.00
_cell.angle_gamma   90.00
#
_symmetry.space_group_name_H-M   'P 1'
#
loop_
_entity.id
_entity.type
_entity.pdbx_description
1 polymer ?
#
loop_
_entity_poly.entity_id
_entity_poly.type
_entity_poly.pdbx_seq_one_letter_code
_entity_poly.pdbx_strand_id
1 'polypeptide(L)'
;MLAAAKALGAGAGNYNDPAHPVQLKIKQVHEQLANLDPEGIRWVIDGCNAPSPALPLQNLALMFARLAHAADEQDSASGNSTSGPSTQNQARIYHAMAAYPDMIAGDSRFCTDFMRLFSGALVGKLGAEGCYGVGIRDCEATRRLGAKGGLGIAVKIEDGNIDILYVALMEILARLDIGTEQIREELKRAHCIMPKNTMGIVTGHTSFKMDLKKYN
;
A
#
# COMPACT_ATOMS: atom_id res chain seq x y z
N MET A 1 7.60 1.61 15.21
CA MET A 1 8.54 0.63 15.81
C MET A 1 8.91 0.97 17.24
N LEU A 2 9.46 2.16 17.54
CA LEU A 2 9.88 2.54 18.91
C LEU A 2 8.76 2.42 19.97
N ALA A 3 7.55 2.92 19.68
CA ALA A 3 6.41 2.79 20.58
C ALA A 3 6.03 1.32 20.83
N ALA A 4 6.04 0.49 19.79
CA ALA A 4 5.77 -0.95 19.91
C ALA A 4 6.86 -1.66 20.72
N ALA A 5 8.13 -1.30 20.54
CA ALA A 5 9.25 -1.84 21.30
C ALA A 5 9.11 -1.54 22.81
N LYS A 6 8.71 -0.30 23.16
CA LYS A 6 8.38 0.08 24.54
C LYS A 6 7.18 -0.68 25.08
N ALA A 7 6.10 -0.82 24.30
CA ALA A 7 4.90 -1.56 24.70
C ALA A 7 5.17 -3.06 24.95
N LEU A 8 6.16 -3.62 24.27
CA LEU A 8 6.64 -4.99 24.48
C LEU A 8 7.59 -5.13 25.69
N GLY A 9 7.94 -4.04 26.38
CA GLY A 9 8.92 -4.04 27.47
C GLY A 9 10.37 -4.32 27.01
N ALA A 10 10.64 -4.29 25.70
CA ALA A 10 11.93 -4.68 25.13
C ALA A 10 12.98 -3.55 25.09
N GLY A 11 12.61 -2.33 25.52
CA GLY A 11 13.44 -1.14 25.33
C GLY A 11 13.42 -0.64 23.88
N ALA A 12 14.09 0.49 23.62
CA ALA A 12 14.14 1.12 22.30
C ALA A 12 15.53 1.06 21.64
N GLY A 13 16.56 0.65 22.38
CA GLY A 13 17.91 0.49 21.85
C GLY A 13 17.98 -0.66 20.87
N ASN A 14 18.71 -0.47 19.75
CA ASN A 14 18.90 -1.48 18.70
C ASN A 14 17.59 -2.08 18.17
N TYR A 15 16.49 -1.30 18.15
CA TYR A 15 15.18 -1.77 17.70
C TYR A 15 15.17 -2.24 16.24
N ASN A 16 16.18 -1.88 15.46
CA ASN A 16 16.41 -2.26 14.07
C ASN A 16 17.18 -3.59 13.91
N ASP A 17 17.73 -4.15 15.00
CA ASP A 17 18.38 -5.46 14.97
C ASP A 17 17.36 -6.55 14.60
N PRO A 18 17.60 -7.40 13.59
CA PRO A 18 16.71 -8.51 13.22
C PRO A 18 16.33 -9.47 14.35
N ALA A 19 17.13 -9.54 15.42
CA ALA A 19 16.89 -10.34 16.62
C ALA A 19 16.13 -9.57 17.72
N HIS A 20 15.95 -8.25 17.59
CA HIS A 20 15.21 -7.46 18.57
C HIS A 20 13.75 -7.92 18.66
N PRO A 21 13.14 -8.01 19.87
CA PRO A 21 11.77 -8.53 20.04
C PRO A 21 10.71 -7.85 19.16
N VAL A 22 10.84 -6.54 18.93
CA VAL A 22 9.94 -5.81 18.03
C VAL A 22 10.04 -6.29 16.58
N GLN A 23 11.24 -6.61 16.09
CA GLN A 23 11.43 -7.11 14.73
C GLN A 23 10.87 -8.52 14.60
N LEU A 24 11.12 -9.41 15.56
CA LEU A 24 10.51 -10.74 15.61
C LEU A 24 8.98 -10.66 15.58
N LYS A 25 8.39 -9.71 16.33
CA LYS A 25 6.94 -9.51 16.30
C LYS A 25 6.44 -8.98 14.95
N ILE A 26 7.17 -8.06 14.33
CA ILE A 26 6.86 -7.56 12.98
C ILE A 26 6.90 -8.69 11.96
N LYS A 27 7.90 -9.58 12.03
CA LYS A 27 8.03 -10.76 11.15
C LYS A 27 6.82 -11.67 11.26
N GLN A 28 6.45 -12.06 12.48
CA GLN A 28 5.27 -12.89 12.75
C GLN A 28 3.97 -12.27 12.21
N VAL A 29 3.79 -10.96 12.38
CA VAL A 29 2.60 -10.27 11.86
C VAL A 29 2.60 -10.24 10.33
N HIS A 30 3.75 -10.06 9.68
CA HIS A 30 3.86 -10.11 8.22
C HIS A 30 3.54 -11.51 7.69
N GLU A 31 4.08 -12.58 8.28
CA GLU A 31 3.79 -13.97 7.91
C GLU A 31 2.28 -14.24 7.97
N GLN A 32 1.63 -13.87 9.07
CA GLN A 32 0.19 -14.01 9.25
C GLN A 32 -0.62 -13.22 8.22
N LEU A 33 -0.28 -11.94 8.00
CA LEU A 33 -1.02 -11.07 7.10
C LEU A 33 -0.77 -11.38 5.62
N ALA A 34 0.42 -11.84 5.26
CA ALA A 34 0.77 -12.27 3.92
C ALA A 34 0.23 -13.66 3.62
N ASN A 35 -0.20 -14.43 4.64
CA ASN A 35 -0.57 -15.83 4.51
C ASN A 35 0.57 -16.67 3.92
N LEU A 36 1.76 -16.51 4.50
CA LEU A 36 2.98 -17.20 4.10
C LEU A 36 3.64 -17.82 5.33
N ASP A 37 4.22 -18.99 5.14
CA ASP A 37 5.15 -19.56 6.09
C ASP A 37 6.45 -18.72 6.13
N PRO A 38 7.27 -18.84 7.20
CA PRO A 38 8.50 -18.05 7.35
C PRO A 38 9.45 -18.13 6.13
N GLU A 39 9.51 -19.27 5.45
CA GLU A 39 10.33 -19.49 4.25
C GLU A 39 9.81 -18.73 3.02
N GLY A 40 8.53 -18.34 3.01
CA GLY A 40 7.89 -17.57 1.94
C GLY A 40 8.22 -16.08 1.98
N ILE A 41 8.85 -15.58 3.05
CA ILE A 41 9.25 -14.17 3.19
C ILE A 41 10.76 -14.07 3.39
N ARG A 42 11.44 -13.42 2.45
CA ARG A 42 12.85 -13.08 2.63
C ARG A 42 12.96 -11.76 3.39
N TRP A 43 13.84 -11.70 4.37
CA TRP A 43 14.10 -10.48 5.14
C TRP A 43 15.44 -9.89 4.74
N VAL A 44 15.43 -8.62 4.34
CA VAL A 44 16.62 -7.88 3.90
C VAL A 44 16.72 -6.56 4.65
N ILE A 45 17.88 -5.91 4.62
CA ILE A 45 18.03 -4.53 5.08
C ILE A 45 17.91 -3.61 3.87
N ASP A 46 17.04 -2.60 3.96
CA ASP A 46 16.88 -1.58 2.91
C ASP A 46 17.42 -0.21 3.36
N GLY A 47 17.18 0.83 2.55
CA GLY A 47 17.69 2.18 2.79
C GLY A 47 17.22 2.85 4.10
N CYS A 48 16.18 2.36 4.78
CA CYS A 48 15.77 2.86 6.10
C CYS A 48 16.42 2.10 7.28
N ASN A 49 17.29 1.12 6.98
CA ASN A 49 18.08 0.32 7.92
C ASN A 49 17.27 -0.63 8.83
N ALA A 50 15.95 -0.71 8.66
CA ALA A 50 15.12 -1.71 9.34
C ALA A 50 15.03 -2.99 8.49
N PRO A 51 14.78 -4.16 9.11
CA PRO A 51 14.43 -5.37 8.39
C PRO A 51 13.16 -5.17 7.56
N SER A 52 13.28 -5.35 6.25
CA SER A 52 12.22 -5.18 5.27
C SER A 52 11.88 -6.52 4.60
N PRO A 53 10.58 -6.83 4.44
CA PRO A 53 10.16 -8.08 3.84
C PRO A 53 10.17 -8.00 2.30
N ALA A 54 10.69 -9.05 1.68
CA ALA A 54 10.59 -9.33 0.26
C ALA A 54 9.71 -10.57 0.06
N LEU A 55 8.51 -10.36 -0.48
CA LEU A 55 7.46 -11.36 -0.64
C LEU A 55 6.76 -11.21 -2.00
N PRO A 56 6.06 -12.25 -2.50
CA PRO A 56 5.39 -12.20 -3.80
C PRO A 56 4.32 -11.10 -3.88
N LEU A 57 4.18 -10.44 -5.04
CA LEU A 57 3.26 -9.30 -5.20
C LEU A 57 1.80 -9.62 -4.85
N GLN A 58 1.34 -10.84 -5.16
CA GLN A 58 -0.01 -11.28 -4.80
C GLN A 58 -0.25 -11.28 -3.28
N ASN A 59 0.76 -11.63 -2.49
CA ASN A 59 0.68 -11.64 -1.04
C ASN A 59 0.76 -10.21 -0.48
N LEU A 60 1.53 -9.32 -1.12
CA LEU A 60 1.51 -7.89 -0.77
C LEU A 60 0.14 -7.28 -1.04
N ALA A 61 -0.45 -7.57 -2.21
CA ALA A 61 -1.81 -7.15 -2.54
C ALA A 61 -2.82 -7.71 -1.52
N LEU A 62 -2.71 -8.98 -1.14
CA LEU A 62 -3.56 -9.59 -0.10
C LEU A 62 -3.48 -8.86 1.23
N MET A 63 -2.29 -8.46 1.69
CA MET A 63 -2.13 -7.70 2.93
C MET A 63 -2.89 -6.36 2.89
N PHE A 64 -2.81 -5.64 1.77
CA PHE A 64 -3.54 -4.39 1.60
C PHE A 64 -5.06 -4.60 1.42
N ALA A 65 -5.48 -5.68 0.77
CA ALA A 65 -6.88 -6.07 0.67
C ALA A 65 -7.49 -6.33 2.05
N ARG A 66 -6.76 -7.06 2.91
CA ARG A 66 -7.16 -7.32 4.31
C ARG A 66 -7.29 -6.04 5.12
N LEU A 67 -6.37 -5.09 4.94
CA LEU A 67 -6.41 -3.80 5.61
C LEU A 67 -7.66 -2.99 5.24
N ALA A 68 -7.99 -2.94 3.94
CA ALA A 68 -9.20 -2.25 3.46
C ALA A 68 -10.49 -2.97 3.88
N HIS A 69 -10.52 -4.29 3.77
CA HIS A 69 -11.66 -5.10 4.17
C HIS A 69 -11.98 -4.94 5.66
N ALA A 70 -10.96 -4.89 6.52
CA ALA A 70 -11.14 -4.67 7.95
C ALA A 70 -11.87 -3.35 8.26
N ALA A 71 -11.56 -2.28 7.51
CA ALA A 71 -12.27 -1.01 7.65
C ALA A 71 -13.74 -1.11 7.23
N ASP A 72 -14.04 -1.83 6.15
CA ASP A 72 -15.42 -2.09 5.72
C ASP A 72 -16.22 -2.90 6.74
N GLU A 73 -15.62 -3.95 7.30
CA GLU A 73 -16.26 -4.75 8.36
C GLU A 73 -16.53 -3.92 9.62
N GLN A 74 -15.61 -3.04 10.00
CA GLN A 74 -15.77 -2.19 11.17
C GLN A 74 -16.87 -1.14 10.96
N ASP A 75 -16.89 -0.47 9.81
CA ASP A 75 -17.88 0.57 9.50
C ASP A 75 -19.29 -0.01 9.28
N SER A 76 -19.39 -1.26 8.82
CA SER A 76 -20.68 -1.93 8.60
C SER A 76 -21.27 -2.52 9.90
N ALA A 77 -20.47 -2.67 10.95
CA ALA A 77 -20.91 -3.26 12.21
C ALA A 77 -21.78 -2.26 13.01
N SER A 78 -23.11 -2.41 12.91
CA SER A 78 -24.11 -1.59 13.63
C SER A 78 -24.20 -1.85 15.14
N GLY A 79 -23.07 -2.01 15.84
CA GLY A 79 -23.03 -1.94 17.30
C GLY A 79 -22.52 -3.19 18.04
N ASN A 80 -22.20 -4.28 17.35
CA ASN A 80 -21.46 -5.42 17.92
C ASN A 80 -20.62 -6.09 16.82
N SER A 81 -19.44 -5.56 16.54
CA SER A 81 -18.49 -6.21 15.64
C SER A 81 -17.98 -7.49 16.32
N THR A 82 -18.29 -8.66 15.73
CA THR A 82 -17.71 -9.96 16.14
C THR A 82 -16.28 -10.15 15.64
N SER A 83 -15.72 -9.12 14.98
CA SER A 83 -14.37 -9.16 14.44
C SER A 83 -13.34 -9.30 15.56
N GLY A 84 -12.37 -10.19 15.36
CA GLY A 84 -11.30 -10.41 16.33
C GLY A 84 -10.38 -9.19 16.47
N PRO A 85 -9.55 -9.13 17.54
CA PRO A 85 -8.67 -7.98 17.81
C PRO A 85 -7.74 -7.62 16.65
N SER A 86 -7.34 -8.59 15.83
CA SER A 86 -6.50 -8.34 14.64
C SER A 86 -7.20 -7.48 13.59
N THR A 87 -8.47 -7.77 13.29
CA THR A 87 -9.27 -7.01 12.34
C THR A 87 -9.51 -5.59 12.84
N GLN A 88 -9.88 -5.41 14.11
CA GLN A 88 -10.08 -4.10 14.71
C GLN A 88 -8.80 -3.23 14.65
N ASN A 89 -7.63 -3.85 14.88
CA ASN A 89 -6.35 -3.15 14.76
C ASN A 89 -6.05 -2.73 13.31
N GLN A 90 -6.35 -3.60 12.33
CA GLN A 90 -6.19 -3.30 10.90
C GLN A 90 -7.12 -2.16 10.46
N ALA A 91 -8.41 -2.22 10.84
CA ALA A 91 -9.36 -1.14 10.58
C ALA A 91 -8.88 0.20 11.17
N ARG A 92 -8.42 0.19 12.42
CA ARG A 92 -7.84 1.39 13.05
C ARG A 92 -6.63 1.94 12.28
N ILE A 93 -5.74 1.06 11.80
CA ILE A 93 -4.60 1.48 10.96
C ILE A 93 -5.09 2.08 9.65
N TYR A 94 -6.06 1.45 8.98
CA TYR A 94 -6.64 1.97 7.73
C TYR A 94 -7.21 3.38 7.93
N HIS A 95 -8.07 3.57 8.94
CA HIS A 95 -8.67 4.88 9.22
C HIS A 95 -7.62 5.92 9.59
N ALA A 96 -6.58 5.55 10.35
CA ALA A 96 -5.48 6.46 10.66
C ALA A 96 -4.69 6.88 9.41
N MET A 97 -4.39 5.94 8.51
CA MET A 97 -3.73 6.24 7.23
C MET A 97 -4.57 7.16 6.35
N ALA A 98 -5.87 6.90 6.25
CA ALA A 98 -6.81 7.68 5.46
C ALA A 98 -7.03 9.09 6.02
N ALA A 99 -7.13 9.22 7.35
CA ALA A 99 -7.37 10.51 8.02
C ALA A 99 -6.12 11.38 8.14
N TYR A 100 -4.93 10.77 8.26
CA TYR A 100 -3.67 11.48 8.47
C TYR A 100 -2.59 11.05 7.47
N PRO A 101 -2.80 11.24 6.16
CA PRO A 101 -1.92 10.70 5.14
C PRO A 101 -0.54 11.38 5.08
N ASP A 102 -0.42 12.62 5.52
CA ASP A 102 0.87 13.33 5.74
C ASP A 102 1.72 12.67 6.82
N MET A 103 1.12 12.09 7.86
CA MET A 103 1.85 11.32 8.88
C MET A 103 2.40 9.98 8.35
N ILE A 104 1.95 9.55 7.16
CA ILE A 104 2.38 8.29 6.53
C ILE A 104 3.55 8.51 5.56
N ALA A 105 3.50 9.56 4.74
CA ALA A 105 4.50 9.79 3.70
C ALA A 105 5.22 11.14 3.78
N GLY A 106 4.72 12.11 4.56
CA GLY A 106 5.16 13.50 4.55
C GLY A 106 4.40 14.32 3.51
N ASP A 107 4.56 15.65 3.58
CA ASP A 107 3.82 16.56 2.70
C ASP A 107 4.23 16.46 1.22
N SER A 108 3.28 16.79 0.34
CA SER A 108 3.46 16.88 -1.12
C SER A 108 4.02 15.62 -1.78
N ARG A 109 3.87 14.45 -1.14
CA ARG A 109 4.23 13.16 -1.72
C ARG A 109 3.03 12.50 -2.37
N PHE A 110 3.28 11.72 -3.41
CA PHE A 110 2.25 10.96 -4.11
C PHE A 110 1.31 10.20 -3.16
N CYS A 111 1.83 9.44 -2.20
CA CYS A 111 0.97 8.69 -1.27
C CYS A 111 -0.01 9.59 -0.51
N THR A 112 0.43 10.78 -0.12
CA THR A 112 -0.37 11.71 0.66
C THR A 112 -1.48 12.31 -0.19
N ASP A 113 -1.16 12.81 -1.36
CA ASP A 113 -2.16 13.36 -2.29
C ASP A 113 -3.11 12.26 -2.79
N PHE A 114 -2.58 11.06 -3.03
CA PHE A 114 -3.34 9.87 -3.41
C PHE A 114 -4.40 9.52 -2.37
N MET A 115 -4.05 9.46 -1.09
CA MET A 115 -5.02 9.17 -0.03
C MET A 115 -6.00 10.33 0.20
N ARG A 116 -5.55 11.60 0.09
CA ARG A 116 -6.43 12.78 0.23
C ARG A 116 -7.49 12.84 -0.87
N LEU A 117 -7.09 12.69 -2.13
CA LEU A 117 -8.00 12.80 -3.27
C LEU A 117 -9.06 11.70 -3.29
N PHE A 118 -8.73 10.51 -2.78
CA PHE A 118 -9.68 9.42 -2.64
C PHE A 118 -10.53 9.47 -1.36
N SER A 119 -10.34 10.47 -0.49
CA SER A 119 -11.21 10.75 0.66
C SER A 119 -11.54 9.51 1.52
N GLY A 120 -10.54 8.65 1.75
CA GLY A 120 -10.69 7.44 2.56
C GLY A 120 -11.27 6.21 1.85
N ALA A 121 -11.49 6.26 0.53
CA ALA A 121 -11.86 5.08 -0.26
C ALA A 121 -10.69 4.13 -0.51
N LEU A 122 -9.44 4.61 -0.39
CA LEU A 122 -8.24 3.79 -0.45
C LEU A 122 -7.14 4.28 0.49
N VAL A 123 -6.18 3.39 0.74
CA VAL A 123 -4.88 3.70 1.35
C VAL A 123 -3.77 3.17 0.47
N GLY A 124 -2.62 3.83 0.45
CA GLY A 124 -1.50 3.43 -0.38
C GLY A 124 -0.16 3.74 0.28
N LYS A 125 0.84 2.90 0.02
CA LYS A 125 2.20 3.12 0.51
C LYS A 125 3.25 2.73 -0.52
N LEU A 126 4.12 3.69 -0.81
CA LEU A 126 5.38 3.47 -1.51
C LEU A 126 6.37 2.73 -0.60
N GLY A 127 6.94 1.65 -1.12
CA GLY A 127 8.11 0.96 -0.61
C GLY A 127 9.37 1.30 -1.40
N ALA A 128 10.52 0.83 -0.93
CA ALA A 128 11.80 1.04 -1.59
C ALA A 128 11.84 0.40 -2.99
N GLU A 129 12.73 0.91 -3.85
CA GLU A 129 13.02 0.34 -5.17
C GLU A 129 11.77 0.15 -6.04
N GLY A 130 10.89 1.14 -6.14
CA GLY A 130 9.77 1.08 -7.09
C GLY A 130 8.68 0.05 -6.75
N CYS A 131 8.44 -0.23 -5.47
CA CYS A 131 7.34 -1.10 -5.02
C CYS A 131 6.18 -0.26 -4.43
N TYR A 132 4.93 -0.60 -4.74
CA TYR A 132 3.76 0.08 -4.19
C TYR A 132 2.66 -0.91 -3.81
N GLY A 133 2.02 -0.68 -2.66
CA GLY A 133 0.81 -1.39 -2.26
C GLY A 133 -0.38 -0.44 -2.08
N VAL A 134 -1.56 -0.89 -2.49
CA VAL A 134 -2.83 -0.15 -2.38
C VAL A 134 -3.91 -1.06 -1.81
N GLY A 135 -4.64 -0.58 -0.80
CA GLY A 135 -5.85 -1.20 -0.27
C GLY A 135 -7.06 -0.34 -0.57
N ILE A 136 -8.05 -0.91 -1.24
CA ILE A 136 -9.23 -0.20 -1.78
C ILE A 136 -10.45 -0.79 -1.11
N ARG A 137 -11.32 0.05 -0.56
CA ARG A 137 -12.56 -0.38 0.09
C ARG A 137 -13.53 -0.98 -0.92
N ASP A 138 -14.48 -1.74 -0.39
CA ASP A 138 -15.57 -2.30 -1.16
C ASP A 138 -16.40 -1.18 -1.84
N CYS A 139 -16.50 -1.25 -3.16
CA CYS A 139 -17.29 -0.34 -3.97
C CYS A 139 -17.78 -1.06 -5.24
N GLU A 140 -18.61 -0.41 -6.05
CA GLU A 140 -19.13 -1.00 -7.27
C GLU A 140 -18.02 -1.49 -8.22
N ALA A 141 -16.94 -0.70 -8.37
CA ALA A 141 -15.82 -1.06 -9.22
C ALA A 141 -15.10 -2.33 -8.73
N THR A 142 -14.84 -2.47 -7.42
CA THR A 142 -14.17 -3.67 -6.88
C THR A 142 -15.07 -4.90 -6.99
N ARG A 143 -16.39 -4.76 -6.75
CA ARG A 143 -17.35 -5.86 -6.91
C ARG A 143 -17.45 -6.35 -8.35
N ARG A 144 -17.41 -5.45 -9.34
CA ARG A 144 -17.40 -5.81 -10.78
C ARG A 144 -16.16 -6.64 -11.15
N LEU A 145 -15.04 -6.41 -10.47
CA LEU A 145 -13.82 -7.21 -10.62
C LEU A 145 -13.91 -8.58 -9.92
N GLY A 146 -14.98 -8.83 -9.16
CA GLY A 146 -15.22 -10.05 -8.41
C GLY A 146 -14.62 -10.07 -7.01
N ALA A 147 -14.19 -8.91 -6.50
CA ALA A 147 -13.73 -8.80 -5.12
C ALA A 147 -14.90 -9.06 -4.15
N LYS A 148 -14.61 -9.76 -3.06
CA LYS A 148 -15.54 -9.96 -1.94
C LYS A 148 -15.00 -9.18 -0.75
N GLY A 149 -15.38 -7.90 -0.64
CA GLY A 149 -14.81 -6.95 0.31
C GLY A 149 -13.73 -6.07 -0.33
N GLY A 150 -12.72 -5.69 0.45
CA GLY A 150 -11.63 -4.84 0.00
C GLY A 150 -10.78 -5.48 -1.11
N LEU A 151 -10.30 -4.67 -2.05
CA LEU A 151 -9.40 -5.06 -3.13
C LEU A 151 -7.97 -4.58 -2.83
N GLY A 152 -6.99 -5.42 -3.13
CA GLY A 152 -5.57 -5.09 -3.03
C GLY A 152 -4.90 -4.98 -4.38
N ILE A 153 -4.01 -4.00 -4.54
CA ILE A 153 -3.14 -3.86 -5.71
C ILE A 153 -1.69 -3.79 -5.21
N ALA A 154 -0.80 -4.52 -5.88
CA ALA A 154 0.64 -4.41 -5.68
C ALA A 154 1.33 -4.20 -7.03
N VAL A 155 2.25 -3.24 -7.10
CA VAL A 155 3.00 -2.90 -8.31
C VAL A 155 4.49 -2.87 -7.99
N LYS A 156 5.30 -3.41 -8.89
CA LYS A 156 6.76 -3.35 -8.82
C LYS A 156 7.29 -2.95 -10.20
N ILE A 157 8.16 -1.94 -10.22
CA ILE A 157 9.03 -1.68 -11.36
C ILE A 157 10.38 -2.33 -11.06
N GLU A 158 10.86 -3.19 -11.96
CA GLU A 158 12.04 -4.03 -11.71
C GLU A 158 13.32 -3.22 -11.48
N ASP A 159 13.51 -2.13 -12.24
CA ASP A 159 14.66 -1.22 -12.11
C ASP A 159 14.50 -0.16 -11.00
N GLY A 160 13.38 -0.21 -10.28
CA GLY A 160 13.10 0.70 -9.17
C GLY A 160 12.63 2.10 -9.56
N ASN A 161 12.34 2.37 -10.84
CA ASN A 161 11.92 3.69 -11.30
C ASN A 161 10.56 4.12 -10.70
N ILE A 162 10.59 5.11 -9.80
CA ILE A 162 9.42 5.60 -9.06
C ILE A 162 8.50 6.44 -9.95
N ASP A 163 9.04 7.22 -10.89
CA ASP A 163 8.22 8.03 -11.78
C ASP A 163 7.35 7.12 -12.67
N ILE A 164 7.94 6.06 -13.23
CA ILE A 164 7.22 5.06 -14.01
C ILE A 164 6.24 4.27 -13.15
N LEU A 165 6.58 3.99 -11.89
CA LEU A 165 5.66 3.35 -10.95
C LEU A 165 4.36 4.14 -10.77
N TYR A 166 4.44 5.46 -10.58
CA TYR A 166 3.26 6.30 -10.41
C TYR A 166 2.39 6.34 -11.67
N VAL A 167 3.03 6.45 -12.83
CA VAL A 167 2.31 6.42 -14.11
C VAL A 167 1.63 5.06 -14.30
N ALA A 168 2.33 3.96 -14.04
CA ALA A 168 1.79 2.61 -14.16
C ALA A 168 0.62 2.37 -13.20
N LEU A 169 0.73 2.84 -11.96
CA LEU A 169 -0.35 2.75 -10.99
C LEU A 169 -1.59 3.53 -11.44
N MET A 170 -1.42 4.74 -11.97
CA MET A 170 -2.53 5.53 -12.51
C MET A 170 -3.22 4.86 -13.69
N GLU A 171 -2.45 4.24 -14.60
CA GLU A 171 -2.99 3.46 -15.71
C GLU A 171 -3.78 2.24 -15.21
N ILE A 172 -3.26 1.51 -14.22
CA ILE A 172 -3.95 0.37 -13.62
C ILE A 172 -5.29 0.81 -13.03
N LEU A 173 -5.32 1.89 -12.26
CA LEU A 173 -6.57 2.41 -11.68
C LEU A 173 -7.55 2.86 -12.76
N ALA A 174 -7.09 3.47 -13.85
CA ALA A 174 -7.94 3.85 -14.97
C ALA A 174 -8.58 2.63 -15.65
N ARG A 175 -7.80 1.57 -15.91
CA ARG A 175 -8.29 0.34 -16.55
C ARG A 175 -9.23 -0.48 -15.65
N LEU A 176 -9.02 -0.40 -14.34
CA LEU A 176 -9.89 -1.00 -13.34
C LEU A 176 -11.10 -0.10 -13.01
N ASP A 177 -11.16 1.10 -13.59
CA ASP A 177 -12.21 2.10 -13.37
C ASP A 177 -12.37 2.46 -11.87
N ILE A 178 -11.23 2.65 -11.21
CA ILE A 178 -11.15 3.01 -9.81
C ILE A 178 -10.89 4.51 -9.69
N GLY A 179 -11.73 5.19 -8.91
CA GLY A 179 -11.73 6.66 -8.80
C GLY A 179 -12.40 7.33 -10.00
N THR A 180 -12.63 8.64 -9.90
CA THR A 180 -13.14 9.42 -11.02
C THR A 180 -12.01 9.78 -11.98
N GLU A 181 -12.33 10.07 -13.24
CA GLU A 181 -11.35 10.59 -14.20
C GLU A 181 -10.67 11.87 -13.68
N GLN A 182 -11.43 12.77 -13.05
CA GLN A 182 -10.91 13.98 -12.44
C GLN A 182 -9.82 13.70 -11.40
N ILE A 183 -10.07 12.77 -10.47
CA ILE A 183 -9.09 12.38 -9.43
C ILE A 183 -7.82 11.84 -10.09
N ARG A 184 -7.96 10.96 -11.09
CA ARG A 184 -6.82 10.36 -11.80
C ARG A 184 -6.01 11.42 -12.56
N GLU A 185 -6.66 12.37 -13.23
CA GLU A 185 -5.97 13.45 -13.96
C GLU A 185 -5.30 14.46 -13.04
N GLU A 186 -5.83 14.70 -11.85
CA GLU A 186 -5.15 15.52 -10.83
C GLU A 186 -3.85 14.86 -10.34
N LEU A 187 -3.89 13.57 -10.02
CA LEU A 187 -2.71 12.81 -9.61
C LEU A 187 -1.66 12.73 -10.72
N LYS A 188 -2.09 12.48 -11.96
CA LYS A 188 -1.17 12.47 -13.11
C LYS A 188 -0.48 13.81 -13.27
N ARG A 189 -1.21 14.93 -13.21
CA ARG A 189 -0.62 16.26 -13.35
C ARG A 189 0.39 16.58 -12.24
N ALA A 190 0.11 16.16 -11.02
CA ALA A 190 0.98 16.43 -9.87
C ALA A 190 2.23 15.54 -9.82
N HIS A 191 2.12 14.27 -10.23
CA HIS A 191 3.16 13.27 -9.93
C HIS A 191 3.68 12.48 -11.14
N CYS A 192 2.99 12.50 -12.28
CA CYS A 192 3.42 11.79 -13.49
C CYS A 192 4.14 12.77 -14.43
N ILE A 193 5.39 13.09 -14.09
CA ILE A 193 6.18 14.07 -14.83
C ILE A 193 6.66 13.46 -16.15
N MET A 194 6.34 14.12 -17.26
CA MET A 194 6.85 13.75 -18.58
C MET A 194 8.38 13.97 -18.63
N PRO A 195 9.16 13.05 -19.26
CA PRO A 195 10.60 13.22 -19.36
C PRO A 195 10.93 14.50 -20.14
N LYS A 196 11.72 15.37 -19.51
CA LYS A 196 12.20 16.64 -20.09
C LYS A 196 13.72 16.62 -20.18
N ASN A 197 14.27 17.22 -21.22
CA ASN A 197 15.71 17.47 -21.30
C ASN A 197 16.14 18.63 -20.38
N THR A 198 17.44 18.90 -20.32
CA THR A 198 18.03 19.99 -19.51
C THR A 198 17.48 21.38 -19.86
N MET A 199 16.88 21.56 -21.04
CA MET A 199 16.25 22.80 -21.48
C MET A 199 14.74 22.86 -21.14
N GLY A 200 14.20 21.87 -20.44
CA GLY A 200 12.79 21.79 -20.07
C GLY A 200 11.86 21.34 -21.21
N ILE A 201 12.40 20.92 -22.35
CA ILE A 201 11.62 20.43 -23.49
C ILE A 201 11.23 18.98 -23.22
N VAL A 202 9.96 18.64 -23.41
CA VAL A 202 9.47 17.26 -23.32
C VAL A 202 10.11 16.42 -24.42
N THR A 203 10.80 15.35 -24.04
CA THR A 203 11.56 14.49 -24.96
C THR A 203 10.99 13.08 -25.09
N GLY A 204 9.84 12.80 -24.48
CA GLY A 204 9.25 11.47 -24.54
C GLY A 204 7.83 11.44 -24.00
N HIS A 205 7.24 10.24 -24.07
CA HIS A 205 5.94 9.96 -23.51
C HIS A 205 5.92 8.53 -22.96
N THR A 206 5.02 8.27 -22.02
CA THR A 206 4.72 6.94 -21.51
C THR A 206 3.49 6.37 -22.21
N SER A 207 3.55 5.11 -22.64
CA SER A 207 2.38 4.39 -23.13
C SER A 207 2.37 2.97 -22.58
N PHE A 208 1.17 2.45 -22.31
CA PHE A 208 0.99 1.12 -21.73
C PHE A 208 0.32 0.19 -22.74
N LYS A 209 1.09 -0.78 -23.24
CA LYS A 209 0.58 -1.89 -24.04
C LYS A 209 0.47 -3.12 -23.14
N MET A 210 -0.47 -3.08 -22.21
CA MET A 210 -0.76 -4.18 -21.30
C MET A 210 -2.18 -4.67 -21.53
N ASP A 211 -2.42 -5.97 -21.42
CA ASP A 211 -3.76 -6.54 -21.32
C ASP A 211 -3.97 -7.04 -19.88
N LEU A 212 -5.11 -6.70 -19.29
CA LEU A 212 -5.48 -7.23 -17.97
C LEU A 212 -5.96 -8.67 -18.15
N LYS A 213 -5.27 -9.61 -17.49
CA LYS A 213 -5.64 -11.02 -17.47
C LYS A 213 -6.18 -11.38 -16.09
N LYS A 214 -7.33 -12.04 -16.08
CA LYS A 214 -7.86 -12.67 -14.87
C LYS A 214 -7.26 -14.07 -14.75
N TYR A 215 -6.58 -14.31 -13.64
CA TYR A 215 -6.12 -15.64 -13.25
C TYR A 215 -7.13 -16.20 -12.25
N ASN A 216 -7.61 -17.43 -12.50
CA ASN A 216 -8.54 -18.14 -11.62
C ASN A 216 -7.78 -19.08 -10.69
#